data_AF-W7N5J8-F1
#
_entry.id   AF-W7N5J8-F1
#
_cell.length_a   1.000
_cell.length_b   1.000
_cell.length_c   1.000
_cell.angle_alpha   90.00
_cell.angle_beta   90.00
_cell.angle_gamma   90.00
#
_symmetry.space_group_name_H-M   'P 1'
#
loop_
_entity.id
_entity.type
_entity.pdbx_description
1 polymer ?
#
loop_
_entity_poly.entity_id
_entity_poly.type
_entity_poly.pdbx_seq_one_letter_code
_entity_poly.pdbx_strand_id
1 'polypeptide(L)'
;MLPPPPPPPPSFRAPATDASSTPQAPVVPESGPARGLLLELIKHNGAPFNDHWAYFVRSSSSYSVGIVYEAVGDVRSGFQRQTRRNHDLTSDPPSTRIPLQWIDATFVNEELMLHDQGSMPMCIFEESLNKVKEPKKTLNDTRESEAPKKRIAQRNCQTWIVESADQLVADGILPSDVAAYLHATKQV
;
A
#
# COMPACT_ATOMS: atom_id res chain seq x y z
N MET A 1 -29.18 17.50 66.42
CA MET A 1 -29.19 16.48 65.34
C MET A 1 -28.59 17.13 64.10
N LEU A 2 -27.50 16.58 63.56
CA LEU A 2 -26.85 17.09 62.35
C LEU A 2 -27.59 16.57 61.11
N PRO A 3 -27.80 17.40 60.06
CA PRO A 3 -28.43 16.95 58.83
C PRO A 3 -27.52 15.97 58.08
N PRO A 4 -28.10 15.00 57.34
CA PRO A 4 -27.32 14.03 56.58
C PRO A 4 -26.56 14.72 55.43
N PRO A 5 -25.37 14.21 55.07
CA PRO A 5 -24.60 14.76 53.96
C PRO A 5 -25.34 14.58 52.63
N PRO A 6 -25.18 15.52 51.68
CA PRO A 6 -25.81 15.43 50.37
C PRO A 6 -25.26 14.21 49.59
N PRO A 7 -26.08 13.61 48.71
CA PRO A 7 -25.66 12.49 47.88
C PRO A 7 -24.54 12.92 46.91
N PRO A 8 -23.63 12.00 46.55
CA PRO A 8 -22.59 12.28 45.57
C PRO A 8 -23.20 12.60 44.20
N PRO A 9 -22.58 13.51 43.42
CA PRO A 9 -23.05 13.83 42.08
C PRO A 9 -23.00 12.59 41.17
N PRO A 10 -23.93 12.46 40.21
CA PRO A 10 -23.90 11.37 39.24
C PRO A 10 -22.59 11.39 38.46
N SER A 11 -21.89 10.26 38.44
CA SER A 11 -20.71 10.09 37.60
C SER A 11 -21.14 10.14 36.13
N PHE A 12 -20.84 11.25 35.47
CA PHE A 12 -20.93 11.32 34.02
C PHE A 12 -19.85 10.39 33.45
N ARG A 13 -20.28 9.20 33.01
CA ARG A 13 -19.45 8.36 32.15
C ARG A 13 -19.30 9.11 30.83
N ALA A 14 -18.11 9.62 30.55
CA ALA A 14 -17.78 10.13 29.23
C ALA A 14 -18.15 9.04 28.19
N PRO A 15 -18.71 9.40 27.03
CA PRO A 15 -18.79 8.46 25.92
C PRO A 15 -17.38 7.92 25.72
N ALA A 16 -17.23 6.60 25.62
CA ALA A 16 -15.98 6.02 25.19
C ALA A 16 -15.64 6.70 23.86
N THR A 17 -14.59 7.53 23.86
CA THR A 17 -13.95 7.98 22.65
C THR A 17 -13.67 6.72 21.87
N ASP A 18 -14.34 6.56 20.72
CA ASP A 18 -14.10 5.45 19.80
C ASP A 18 -12.60 5.27 19.72
N ALA A 19 -12.17 4.06 20.12
CA ALA A 19 -10.79 3.66 20.01
C ALA A 19 -10.32 4.05 18.62
N SER A 20 -9.18 4.72 18.54
CA SER A 20 -8.47 4.91 17.28
C SER A 20 -8.31 3.53 16.65
N SER A 21 -9.25 3.16 15.76
CA SER A 21 -9.28 1.86 15.13
C SER A 21 -8.07 1.82 14.21
N THR A 22 -6.97 1.28 14.70
CA THR A 22 -5.87 0.86 13.83
C THR A 22 -6.53 -0.03 12.77
N PRO A 23 -6.37 0.28 11.47
CA PRO A 23 -7.01 -0.50 10.43
C PRO A 23 -6.62 -1.96 10.61
N GLN A 24 -7.62 -2.84 10.69
CA GLN A 24 -7.35 -4.25 10.85
C GLN A 24 -6.76 -4.79 9.54
N ALA A 25 -5.59 -5.41 9.62
CA ALA A 25 -4.97 -6.04 8.46
C ALA A 25 -5.88 -7.15 7.89
N PRO A 26 -5.86 -7.37 6.57
CA PRO A 26 -6.59 -8.48 5.96
C PRO A 26 -6.18 -9.81 6.59
N VAL A 27 -7.16 -10.67 6.88
CA VAL A 27 -6.90 -12.03 7.35
C VAL A 27 -6.59 -12.89 6.12
N VAL A 28 -5.32 -13.24 5.93
CA VAL A 28 -4.88 -14.06 4.80
C VAL A 28 -4.61 -15.49 5.28
N PRO A 29 -5.18 -16.53 4.64
CA PRO A 29 -4.90 -17.91 4.99
C PRO A 29 -3.44 -18.27 4.73
N GLU A 30 -2.89 -19.21 5.52
CA GLU A 30 -1.50 -19.66 5.37
C GLU A 30 -1.22 -20.33 4.02
N SER A 31 -2.23 -20.97 3.43
CA SER A 31 -2.16 -21.61 2.13
C SER A 31 -3.05 -20.89 1.10
N GLY A 32 -2.52 -20.77 -0.11
CA GLY A 32 -3.17 -20.13 -1.24
C GLY A 32 -3.78 -21.12 -2.22
N PRO A 33 -4.43 -20.61 -3.28
CA PRO A 33 -4.87 -21.41 -4.41
C PRO A 33 -3.67 -22.05 -5.12
N ALA A 34 -3.91 -23.13 -5.86
CA ALA A 34 -2.86 -23.83 -6.60
C ALA A 34 -2.15 -22.87 -7.57
N ARG A 35 -0.82 -22.78 -7.48
CA ARG A 35 0.02 -21.85 -8.26
C ARG A 35 -0.27 -20.36 -8.03
N GLY A 36 -1.06 -20.01 -7.03
CA GLY A 36 -1.23 -18.64 -6.60
C GLY A 36 0.00 -18.11 -5.88
N LEU A 37 0.20 -16.81 -5.94
CA LEU A 37 1.30 -16.12 -5.26
C LEU A 37 0.76 -15.19 -4.19
N LEU A 38 1.49 -15.07 -3.08
CA LEU A 38 1.10 -14.20 -1.99
C LEU A 38 1.51 -12.77 -2.31
N LEU A 39 0.54 -11.85 -2.32
CA LEU A 39 0.77 -10.41 -2.32
C LEU A 39 0.95 -9.91 -0.89
N GLU A 40 2.06 -9.24 -0.67
CA GLU A 40 2.40 -8.60 0.60
C GLU A 40 2.62 -7.10 0.39
N LEU A 41 2.30 -6.30 1.39
CA LEU A 41 2.81 -4.93 1.53
C LEU A 41 4.11 -5.01 2.32
N ILE A 42 5.20 -4.51 1.73
CA ILE A 42 6.45 -4.31 2.43
C ILE A 42 6.64 -2.83 2.77
N LYS A 43 7.14 -2.57 3.97
CA LYS A 43 7.43 -1.22 4.47
C LYS A 43 8.90 -1.12 4.84
N HIS A 44 9.57 -0.10 4.33
CA HIS A 44 10.93 0.25 4.73
C HIS A 44 10.86 1.54 5.56
N ASN A 45 11.49 1.54 6.72
CA ASN A 45 11.50 2.69 7.63
C ASN A 45 12.06 3.93 6.92
N GLY A 46 11.20 4.93 6.75
CA GLY A 46 11.53 6.16 6.02
C GLY A 46 12.08 7.29 6.88
N ALA A 47 12.21 7.10 8.20
CA ALA A 47 12.50 8.17 9.15
C ALA A 47 13.70 9.05 8.72
N PRO A 48 13.56 10.39 8.71
CA PRO A 48 12.46 11.19 9.31
C PRO A 48 11.24 11.41 8.40
N PHE A 49 11.19 10.81 7.22
CA PHE A 49 10.06 10.89 6.29
C PHE A 49 9.09 9.72 6.47
N ASN A 50 8.02 9.69 5.67
CA ASN A 50 7.07 8.60 5.62
C ASN A 50 7.74 7.30 5.14
N ASP A 51 7.25 6.17 5.63
CA ASP A 51 7.75 4.85 5.24
C ASP A 51 7.64 4.64 3.73
N HIS A 52 8.65 3.99 3.16
CA HIS A 52 8.58 3.56 1.78
C HIS A 52 7.74 2.30 1.67
N TRP A 53 6.70 2.33 0.83
CA TRP A 53 5.80 1.21 0.62
C TRP A 53 6.01 0.63 -0.76
N ALA A 54 6.01 -0.71 -0.81
CA ALA A 54 6.03 -1.46 -2.05
C ALA A 54 5.14 -2.70 -1.94
N TYR A 55 4.64 -3.18 -3.08
CA TYR A 55 4.07 -4.52 -3.16
C TYR A 55 5.19 -5.52 -3.36
N PHE A 56 5.09 -6.65 -2.66
CA PHE A 56 5.93 -7.81 -2.87
C PHE A 56 5.07 -9.01 -3.24
N VAL A 57 5.31 -9.56 -4.42
CA VAL A 57 4.72 -10.84 -4.82
C VAL A 57 5.74 -11.92 -4.55
N ARG A 58 5.47 -12.72 -3.52
CA ARG A 58 6.38 -13.77 -3.04
C ARG A 58 6.41 -14.95 -4.01
N SER A 59 7.61 -15.47 -4.29
CA SER A 59 7.77 -16.73 -5.00
C SER A 59 7.21 -17.91 -4.19
N SER A 60 6.62 -18.89 -4.87
CA SER A 60 6.21 -20.15 -4.27
C SER A 60 7.40 -20.97 -3.75
N SER A 61 8.59 -20.77 -4.33
CA SER A 61 9.80 -21.52 -4.02
C SER A 61 10.65 -20.92 -2.89
N SER A 62 10.49 -19.63 -2.60
CA SER A 62 11.30 -18.92 -1.61
C SER A 62 10.55 -17.78 -0.94
N TYR A 63 10.65 -17.70 0.38
CA TYR A 63 10.01 -16.67 1.20
C TYR A 63 10.62 -15.27 1.04
N SER A 64 11.90 -15.20 0.68
CA SER A 64 12.63 -13.93 0.56
C SER A 64 12.75 -13.44 -0.88
N VAL A 65 12.54 -14.31 -1.87
CA VAL A 65 12.66 -13.97 -3.29
C VAL A 65 11.28 -13.73 -3.90
N GLY A 66 11.18 -12.71 -4.73
CA GLY A 66 9.93 -12.38 -5.42
C GLY A 66 10.07 -11.17 -6.31
N ILE A 67 8.95 -10.48 -6.53
CA ILE A 67 8.92 -9.24 -7.30
C ILE A 67 8.50 -8.10 -6.41
N VAL A 68 9.24 -6.99 -6.48
CA VAL A 68 8.88 -5.74 -5.84
C VAL A 68 8.30 -4.78 -6.88
N TYR A 69 7.10 -4.28 -6.61
CA TYR A 69 6.49 -3.16 -7.34
C TYR A 69 6.42 -1.95 -6.44
N GLU A 70 7.07 -0.88 -6.87
CA GLU A 70 7.20 0.34 -6.09
C GLU A 70 7.15 1.57 -6.99
N ALA A 71 6.85 2.73 -6.41
CA ALA A 71 7.10 4.00 -7.06
C ALA A 71 8.32 4.65 -6.43
N VAL A 72 9.38 4.83 -7.22
CA VAL A 72 10.63 5.44 -6.80
C VAL A 72 10.73 6.84 -7.39
N GLY A 73 11.18 7.80 -6.60
CA GLY A 73 11.41 9.17 -7.03
C GLY A 73 11.17 10.16 -5.93
N ASP A 74 11.10 11.43 -6.30
CA ASP A 74 10.97 12.53 -5.37
C ASP A 74 10.10 13.65 -5.97
N VAL A 75 9.68 14.60 -5.12
CA VAL A 75 8.81 15.72 -5.53
C VAL A 75 9.40 16.62 -6.61
N ARG A 76 10.73 16.65 -6.74
CA ARG A 76 11.48 17.48 -7.70
C ARG A 76 11.65 16.76 -9.04
N SER A 77 11.93 15.47 -9.00
CA SER A 77 12.23 14.61 -10.15
C SER A 77 10.97 13.96 -10.74
N GLY A 78 9.89 13.87 -9.96
CA GLY A 78 8.72 13.03 -10.24
C GLY A 78 8.94 11.61 -9.71
N PHE A 79 7.86 10.83 -9.63
CA PHE A 79 7.95 9.41 -9.31
C PHE A 79 7.80 8.58 -10.58
N GLN A 80 8.59 7.53 -10.68
CA GLN A 80 8.52 6.51 -11.72
C GLN A 80 8.24 5.17 -11.05
N ARG A 81 7.43 4.35 -11.71
CA ARG A 81 7.18 3.00 -11.21
C ARG A 81 8.37 2.12 -11.57
N GLN A 82 8.85 1.39 -10.57
CA GLN A 82 9.91 0.42 -10.72
C GLN A 82 9.34 -0.98 -10.45
N THR A 83 9.72 -1.94 -11.31
CA THR A 83 9.48 -3.36 -11.10
C THR A 83 10.83 -4.03 -10.95
N ARG A 84 11.11 -4.58 -9.76
CA ARG A 84 12.34 -5.34 -9.49
C ARG A 84 12.01 -6.82 -9.45
N ARG A 85 12.39 -7.55 -10.50
CA ARG A 85 12.17 -8.99 -10.62
C ARG A 85 13.30 -9.78 -9.99
N ASN A 86 12.95 -10.96 -9.46
CA ASN A 86 13.86 -11.84 -8.74
C ASN A 86 14.62 -11.11 -7.61
N HIS A 87 13.92 -10.20 -6.92
CA HIS A 87 14.50 -9.43 -5.84
C HIS A 87 14.51 -10.25 -4.55
N ASP A 88 15.67 -10.29 -3.89
CA ASP A 88 15.83 -10.97 -2.61
C ASP A 88 15.79 -9.95 -1.46
N LEU A 89 14.74 -10.05 -0.64
CA LEU A 89 14.55 -9.21 0.54
C LEU A 89 15.61 -9.44 1.62
N THR A 90 16.46 -10.49 1.54
CA THR A 90 17.58 -10.61 2.48
C THR A 90 18.66 -9.54 2.26
N SER A 91 18.76 -9.03 1.03
CA SER A 91 19.72 -7.98 0.66
C SER A 91 19.26 -6.58 1.07
N ASP A 92 17.95 -6.34 1.10
CA ASP A 92 17.30 -5.10 1.51
C ASP A 92 16.06 -5.43 2.37
N PRO A 93 16.26 -5.77 3.66
CA PRO A 93 15.18 -6.29 4.49
C PRO A 93 14.17 -5.20 4.84
N PRO A 94 12.86 -5.41 4.55
CA PRO A 94 11.83 -4.48 4.95
C PRO A 94 11.66 -4.49 6.47
N SER A 95 11.32 -3.34 7.03
CA SER A 95 11.00 -3.19 8.46
C SER A 95 9.71 -3.91 8.83
N THR A 96 8.77 -4.06 7.89
CA THR A 96 7.52 -4.80 8.12
C THR A 96 7.06 -5.47 6.83
N ARG A 97 6.51 -6.68 6.96
CA ARG A 97 5.82 -7.42 5.89
C ARG A 97 4.40 -7.73 6.32
N ILE A 98 3.42 -7.33 5.52
CA ILE A 98 2.00 -7.50 5.83
C ILE A 98 1.37 -8.28 4.67
N PRO A 99 0.93 -9.53 4.90
CA PRO A 99 0.14 -10.27 3.91
C PRO A 99 -1.14 -9.51 3.57
N LEU A 100 -1.40 -9.30 2.28
CA LEU A 100 -2.62 -8.64 1.80
C LEU A 100 -3.62 -9.64 1.26
N GLN A 101 -3.21 -10.50 0.32
CA GLN A 101 -4.01 -11.62 -0.15
C GLN A 101 -3.19 -12.60 -0.99
N TRP A 102 -3.79 -13.75 -1.30
CA TRP A 102 -3.36 -14.60 -2.40
C TRP A 102 -3.89 -14.11 -3.75
N ILE A 103 -3.03 -14.04 -4.75
CA ILE A 103 -3.40 -13.77 -6.14
C ILE A 103 -3.44 -15.10 -6.89
N ASP A 104 -4.54 -15.34 -7.61
CA ASP A 104 -4.71 -16.54 -8.45
C ASP A 104 -3.71 -16.57 -9.60
N ALA A 105 -3.29 -17.78 -10.00
CA ALA A 105 -2.36 -18.01 -11.11
C ALA A 105 -2.84 -17.47 -12.47
N THR A 106 -4.13 -17.17 -12.60
CA THR A 106 -4.67 -16.48 -13.78
C THR A 106 -4.12 -15.06 -13.92
N PHE A 107 -3.84 -14.38 -12.81
CA PHE A 107 -3.38 -12.99 -12.82
C PHE A 107 -1.87 -12.82 -12.72
N VAL A 108 -1.15 -13.85 -12.27
CA VAL A 108 0.31 -13.84 -12.08
C VAL A 108 0.96 -15.06 -12.76
N ASN A 109 2.13 -14.87 -13.36
CA ASN A 109 2.89 -15.94 -13.98
C ASN A 109 4.31 -15.98 -13.40
N GLU A 110 4.51 -16.83 -12.38
CA GLU A 110 5.77 -16.92 -11.64
C GLU A 110 7.00 -17.15 -12.52
N GLU A 111 6.89 -17.99 -13.57
CA GLU A 111 8.01 -18.34 -14.43
C GLU A 111 8.49 -17.12 -15.24
N LEU A 112 7.57 -16.39 -15.86
CA LEU A 112 7.89 -15.14 -16.56
C LEU A 112 8.38 -14.06 -15.59
N MET A 113 7.85 -14.08 -14.37
CA MET A 113 8.11 -13.11 -13.32
C MET A 113 9.51 -13.22 -12.69
N LEU A 114 10.10 -14.41 -12.65
CA LEU A 114 11.42 -14.62 -12.03
C LEU A 114 12.57 -14.66 -13.05
N HIS A 115 12.30 -14.96 -14.32
CA HIS A 115 13.34 -15.12 -15.34
C HIS A 115 13.54 -13.92 -16.26
N ASP A 116 12.52 -13.09 -16.46
CA ASP A 116 12.61 -11.93 -17.36
C ASP A 116 13.02 -10.65 -16.62
N GLN A 117 13.77 -9.78 -17.28
CA GLN A 117 14.20 -8.47 -16.75
C GLN A 117 13.65 -7.29 -17.58
N GLY A 118 12.70 -7.54 -18.48
CA GLY A 118 12.13 -6.55 -19.39
C GLY A 118 11.21 -5.56 -18.70
N SER A 119 11.09 -4.35 -19.23
CA SER A 119 10.25 -3.28 -18.64
C SER A 119 8.74 -3.44 -18.96
N MET A 120 8.36 -4.40 -19.81
CA MET A 120 6.97 -4.59 -20.22
C MET A 120 6.18 -5.36 -19.15
N PRO A 121 4.86 -5.11 -19.03
CA PRO A 121 3.99 -5.97 -18.24
C PRO A 121 3.99 -7.39 -18.80
N MET A 122 4.16 -8.37 -17.92
CA MET A 122 4.23 -9.80 -18.27
C MET A 122 2.98 -10.58 -17.83
N CYS A 123 2.10 -9.97 -17.05
CA CYS A 123 0.87 -10.59 -16.56
C CYS A 123 -0.25 -9.56 -16.33
N ILE A 124 -1.48 -10.05 -16.17
CA ILE A 124 -2.67 -9.21 -15.96
C ILE A 124 -2.53 -8.33 -14.71
N PHE A 125 -1.88 -8.83 -13.66
CA PHE A 125 -1.57 -8.03 -12.48
C PHE A 125 -0.71 -6.81 -12.82
N GLU A 126 0.39 -7.01 -13.57
CA GLU A 126 1.27 -5.91 -14.01
C GLU A 126 0.57 -4.97 -15.00
N GLU A 127 -0.28 -5.49 -15.88
CA GLU A 127 -1.10 -4.68 -16.79
C GLU A 127 -2.07 -3.78 -16.01
N SER A 128 -2.71 -4.29 -14.96
CA SER A 128 -3.56 -3.49 -14.08
C SER A 128 -2.76 -2.39 -13.38
N LEU A 129 -1.59 -2.72 -12.83
CA LEU A 129 -0.68 -1.73 -12.24
C LEU A 129 -0.21 -0.68 -13.26
N ASN A 130 -0.12 -1.02 -14.55
CA ASN A 130 0.25 -0.09 -15.63
C ASN A 130 -0.84 0.94 -15.95
N LYS A 131 -2.11 0.65 -15.66
CA LYS A 131 -3.22 1.59 -15.89
C LYS A 131 -3.15 2.80 -14.95
N VAL A 132 -2.52 2.62 -13.79
CA VAL A 132 -2.36 3.67 -12.77
C VAL A 132 -1.27 4.61 -13.24
N LYS A 133 -1.65 5.85 -13.57
CA LYS A 133 -0.69 6.86 -14.00
C LYS A 133 0.33 7.10 -12.90
N GLU A 134 1.61 7.00 -13.24
CA GLU A 134 2.70 7.38 -12.35
C GLU A 134 2.50 8.82 -11.85
N PRO A 135 2.87 9.12 -10.58
CA PRO A 135 2.78 10.46 -10.04
C PRO A 135 3.56 11.49 -10.88
N LYS A 136 2.86 12.19 -11.78
CA LYS A 136 3.46 13.25 -12.59
C LYS A 136 3.87 14.43 -11.72
N LYS A 137 5.06 14.95 -12.03
CA LYS A 137 5.66 16.20 -11.52
C LYS A 137 4.65 17.35 -11.53
N THR A 138 4.34 17.89 -10.35
CA THR A 138 3.67 19.20 -10.21
C THR A 138 4.68 20.22 -9.71
N LEU A 139 5.57 20.65 -10.61
CA LEU A 139 6.23 21.94 -10.48
C LEU A 139 5.44 22.88 -11.38
N ASN A 140 4.62 23.74 -10.77
CA ASN A 140 4.04 24.86 -11.49
C ASN A 140 5.19 25.71 -12.04
N ASP A 141 5.24 25.86 -13.35
CA ASP A 141 6.02 26.91 -14.00
C ASP A 141 5.53 28.27 -13.47
N THR A 142 6.45 29.11 -13.03
CA THR A 142 6.20 30.40 -12.35
C THR A 142 5.69 31.48 -13.32
N ARG A 143 4.74 31.18 -14.21
CA ARG A 143 4.32 32.13 -15.27
C ARG A 143 2.84 32.23 -15.62
N GLU A 144 1.90 31.53 -14.99
CA GLU A 144 0.49 31.77 -15.32
C GLU A 144 -0.40 32.03 -14.10
N SER A 145 -1.11 33.15 -14.23
CA SER A 145 -1.98 33.82 -13.26
C SER A 145 -3.12 32.94 -12.73
N GLU A 146 -3.40 33.17 -11.44
CA GLU A 146 -4.72 33.14 -10.80
C GLU A 146 -5.69 32.00 -11.17
N ALA A 147 -5.54 30.85 -10.50
CA ALA A 147 -6.63 29.93 -10.23
C ALA A 147 -6.51 29.38 -8.78
N PRO A 148 -7.62 28.98 -8.12
CA PRO A 148 -7.61 28.64 -6.71
C PRO A 148 -6.65 27.49 -6.45
N LYS A 149 -5.79 27.65 -5.43
CA LYS A 149 -4.77 26.67 -4.99
C LYS A 149 -5.43 25.32 -4.68
N LYS A 150 -5.64 24.48 -5.70
CA LYS A 150 -5.90 23.05 -5.52
C LYS A 150 -4.71 22.52 -4.74
N ARG A 151 -4.94 22.04 -3.52
CA ARG A 151 -3.95 21.33 -2.72
C ARG A 151 -3.22 20.36 -3.64
N ILE A 152 -1.95 20.63 -3.91
CA ILE A 152 -1.09 19.69 -4.61
C ILE A 152 -0.98 18.50 -3.64
N ALA A 153 -1.78 17.46 -3.88
CA ALA A 153 -1.64 16.22 -3.16
C ALA A 153 -0.24 15.69 -3.51
N GLN A 154 0.67 15.76 -2.54
CA GLN A 154 2.01 15.23 -2.68
C GLN A 154 1.90 13.72 -2.90
N ARG A 155 1.88 13.31 -4.16
CA ARG A 155 1.80 11.89 -4.53
C ARG A 155 3.16 11.26 -4.25
N ASN A 156 3.21 10.39 -3.25
CA ASN A 156 4.36 9.60 -2.83
C ASN A 156 4.15 8.11 -3.16
N CYS A 157 5.12 7.25 -2.81
CA CYS A 157 5.01 5.79 -2.99
C CYS A 157 3.74 5.20 -2.35
N GLN A 158 3.36 5.66 -1.16
CA GLN A 158 2.14 5.21 -0.50
C GLN A 158 0.87 5.61 -1.28
N THR A 159 0.87 6.78 -1.89
CA THR A 159 -0.24 7.23 -2.75
C THR A 159 -0.36 6.35 -3.99
N TRP A 160 0.76 5.98 -4.61
CA TRP A 160 0.76 5.06 -5.74
C TRP A 160 0.25 3.67 -5.35
N ILE A 161 0.66 3.14 -4.19
CA ILE A 161 0.15 1.86 -3.66
C ILE A 161 -1.36 1.91 -3.47
N VAL A 162 -1.88 2.99 -2.89
CA VAL A 162 -3.32 3.15 -2.64
C VAL A 162 -4.10 3.32 -3.96
N GLU A 163 -3.66 4.20 -4.86
CA GLU A 163 -4.32 4.39 -6.17
C GLU A 163 -4.28 3.11 -7.02
N SER A 164 -3.21 2.31 -6.91
CA SER A 164 -3.11 1.02 -7.58
C SER A 164 -3.94 -0.08 -6.94
N ALA A 165 -4.15 -0.05 -5.63
CA ALA A 165 -5.11 -0.93 -4.97
C ALA A 165 -6.53 -0.70 -5.52
N ASP A 166 -6.94 0.57 -5.65
CA ASP A 166 -8.25 0.92 -6.21
C ASP A 166 -8.42 0.39 -7.65
N GLN A 167 -7.37 0.49 -8.46
CA GLN A 167 -7.38 -0.04 -9.83
C GLN A 167 -7.46 -1.57 -9.84
N LEU A 168 -6.70 -2.25 -8.98
CA LEU A 168 -6.75 -3.71 -8.86
C LEU A 168 -8.13 -4.19 -8.38
N VAL A 169 -8.82 -3.42 -7.54
CA VAL A 169 -10.21 -3.70 -7.14
C VAL A 169 -11.15 -3.51 -8.32
N ALA A 170 -11.00 -2.43 -9.09
CA ALA A 170 -11.81 -2.19 -10.29
C ALA A 170 -11.66 -3.28 -11.35
N ASP A 171 -10.46 -3.85 -11.48
CA ASP A 171 -10.16 -4.97 -12.38
C ASP A 171 -10.51 -6.34 -11.78
N GLY A 172 -11.07 -6.40 -10.56
CA GLY A 172 -11.51 -7.63 -9.89
C GLY A 172 -10.37 -8.52 -9.39
N ILE A 173 -9.16 -7.98 -9.26
CA ILE A 173 -7.96 -8.70 -8.84
C ILE A 173 -7.82 -8.68 -7.32
N LEU A 174 -8.15 -7.55 -6.67
CA LEU A 174 -8.19 -7.40 -5.22
C LEU A 174 -9.63 -7.20 -4.72
N PRO A 175 -9.97 -7.65 -3.51
CA PRO A 175 -11.20 -7.27 -2.83
C PRO A 175 -11.09 -5.84 -2.29
N SER A 176 -12.25 -5.18 -2.17
CA SER A 176 -12.35 -3.81 -1.64
C SER A 176 -11.73 -3.64 -0.26
N ASP A 177 -11.74 -4.68 0.56
CA ASP A 177 -11.25 -4.64 1.94
C ASP A 177 -9.73 -4.40 2.01
N VAL A 178 -8.98 -4.93 1.03
CA VAL A 178 -7.53 -4.67 0.94
C VAL A 178 -7.26 -3.21 0.60
N ALA A 179 -8.01 -2.64 -0.35
CA ALA A 179 -7.88 -1.22 -0.67
C ALA A 179 -8.28 -0.34 0.51
N ALA A 180 -9.38 -0.65 1.19
CA ALA A 180 -9.82 0.07 2.39
C ALA A 180 -8.76 0.06 3.50
N TYR A 181 -8.12 -1.10 3.73
CA TYR A 181 -7.01 -1.22 4.67
C TYR A 181 -5.82 -0.32 4.29
N LEU A 182 -5.42 -0.31 3.01
CA LEU A 182 -4.30 0.51 2.52
C LEU A 182 -4.60 2.01 2.63
N HIS A 183 -5.82 2.44 2.28
CA HIS A 183 -6.28 3.82 2.45
C HIS A 183 -6.21 4.26 3.92
N ALA A 184 -6.69 3.42 4.84
CA ALA A 184 -6.74 3.76 6.25
C ALA A 184 -5.36 3.72 6.94
N THR A 185 -4.41 2.97 6.38
CA THR A 185 -3.04 2.81 6.94
C THR A 185 -2.06 3.86 6.41
N LYS A 186 -2.41 4.56 5.31
CA LYS A 186 -1.55 5.53 4.64
C LYS A 186 -1.15 6.67 5.59
N GLN A 187 0.15 7.00 5.61
CA GLN A 187 0.69 8.12 6.37
C GLN A 187 0.50 9.43 5.58
N VAL A 188 0.06 10.49 6.30
CA VAL A 188 -0.26 11.80 5.74
C VAL A 188 0.85 12.80 5.98
#